data_AF-A0AAD6UGD1-F1
#
_entry.id   AF-A0AAD6UGD1-F1
#
_cell.length_a   1.000
_cell.length_b   1.000
_cell.length_c   1.000
_cell.angle_alpha   90.00
_cell.angle_beta   90.00
_cell.angle_gamma   90.00
#
_symmetry.space_group_name_H-M   'P 1'
#
loop_
_entity.id
_entity.type
_entity.pdbx_description
1 polymer ?
#
loop_
_entity_poly.entity_id
_entity_poly.type
_entity_poly.pdbx_seq_one_letter_code
_entity_poly.pdbx_strand_id
1 'polypeptide(L)'
;MADAPSLDDKARYEALKKDLLQALPKKRAIDKQLADIEFQIHDLEKTYLTETAAHNGGNIINGFEGYLKNTNANRRKYDVADNERLFSNSSLTYPKSLELLRDNDEAPEEIPTFKQPSTPGVTTVIVPPATTRQELDQSQLKKHRDREYQRRKRASASQRSTSDEETAISSSRRPTKKARLGDD
;
A
#
# COMPACT_ATOMS: atom_id res chain seq x y z
N MET A 1 -37.28 25.65 36.95
CA MET A 1 -36.50 26.88 36.72
C MET A 1 -35.07 26.44 36.48
N ALA A 2 -34.53 26.69 35.28
CA ALA A 2 -33.11 26.43 35.02
C ALA A 2 -32.32 27.46 35.83
N ASP A 3 -31.45 26.99 36.72
CA ASP A 3 -30.60 27.83 37.55
C ASP A 3 -29.68 28.66 36.64
N ALA A 4 -29.66 29.97 36.84
CA ALA A 4 -28.88 30.86 35.99
C ALA A 4 -27.39 30.63 36.26
N PRO A 5 -26.53 30.50 35.23
CA PRO A 5 -25.12 30.20 35.45
C PRO A 5 -24.46 31.27 36.29
N SER A 6 -23.81 30.84 37.38
CA SER A 6 -23.10 31.70 38.31
C SER A 6 -21.98 32.47 37.61
N LEU A 7 -21.58 33.62 38.15
CA LEU A 7 -20.42 34.37 37.65
C LEU A 7 -19.14 33.51 37.68
N ASP A 8 -19.01 32.62 38.66
CA ASP A 8 -17.89 31.66 38.73
C ASP A 8 -17.96 30.64 37.58
N ASP A 9 -19.15 30.16 37.22
CA ASP A 9 -19.34 29.22 36.10
C ASP A 9 -18.97 29.87 34.76
N LYS A 10 -19.35 31.14 34.57
CA LYS A 10 -18.99 31.91 33.37
C LYS A 10 -17.48 32.15 33.29
N ALA A 11 -16.84 32.48 34.41
CA ALA A 11 -15.39 32.67 34.46
C ALA A 11 -14.62 31.36 34.17
N ARG A 12 -15.08 30.24 34.75
CA ARG A 12 -14.55 28.90 34.48
C ARG A 12 -14.72 28.51 33.00
N TYR A 13 -15.89 28.78 32.43
CA TYR A 13 -16.16 28.51 31.01
C TYR A 13 -15.20 29.28 30.09
N GLU A 14 -15.02 30.59 30.32
CA GLU A 14 -14.11 31.40 29.50
C GLU A 14 -12.64 30.96 29.67
N ALA A 15 -12.24 30.55 30.88
CA ALA A 15 -10.91 29.99 31.12
C ALA A 15 -10.69 28.67 30.34
N LEU A 16 -11.64 27.73 30.41
CA LEU A 16 -11.58 26.46 29.68
C LEU A 16 -11.61 26.65 28.16
N LYS A 17 -12.43 27.59 27.69
CA LYS A 17 -12.50 27.96 26.27
C LYS A 17 -11.18 28.52 25.77
N LYS A 18 -10.52 29.38 26.55
CA LYS A 18 -9.18 29.90 26.23
C LYS A 18 -8.14 28.79 26.16
N ASP A 19 -8.15 27.87 27.13
CA ASP A 19 -7.22 26.75 27.17
C ASP A 19 -7.41 25.81 25.96
N LEU A 20 -8.67 25.48 25.62
CA LEU A 20 -9.01 24.69 24.45
C LEU A 20 -8.50 25.35 23.16
N LEU A 21 -8.70 26.66 23.01
CA LEU A 21 -8.22 27.42 21.85
C LEU A 21 -6.69 27.41 21.74
N GLN A 22 -5.97 27.34 22.86
CA GLN A 22 -4.50 27.18 22.86
C GLN A 22 -4.06 25.74 22.62
N ALA A 23 -4.82 24.75 23.09
CA ALA A 23 -4.50 23.33 22.95
C ALA A 23 -4.68 22.82 21.51
N LEU A 24 -5.70 23.29 20.79
CA LEU A 24 -5.97 22.89 19.40
C LEU A 24 -4.80 23.09 18.43
N PRO A 25 -4.17 24.28 18.33
CA PRO A 25 -3.03 24.48 17.43
C PRO A 25 -1.80 23.68 17.87
N LYS A 26 -1.59 23.52 19.19
CA LYS A 26 -0.51 22.67 19.72
C LYS A 26 -0.70 21.22 19.32
N LYS A 27 -1.93 20.68 19.45
CA LYS A 27 -2.27 19.34 18.98
C LYS A 27 -1.97 19.18 17.49
N ARG A 28 -2.44 20.10 16.66
CA ARG A 28 -2.19 20.06 15.20
C ARG A 28 -0.69 20.09 14.86
N ALA A 29 0.10 20.88 15.59
CA ALA A 29 1.54 20.94 15.40
C ALA A 29 2.21 19.60 15.76
N ILE A 30 1.83 19.00 16.90
CA ILE A 30 2.35 17.69 17.32
C ILE A 30 1.93 16.60 16.34
N ASP A 31 0.67 16.59 15.89
CA ASP A 31 0.17 15.61 14.91
C ASP A 31 0.97 15.68 13.59
N LYS A 32 1.31 16.89 13.14
CA LYS A 32 2.17 17.10 11.97
C LYS A 32 3.60 16.58 12.21
N GLN A 33 4.22 16.96 13.34
CA GLN A 33 5.57 16.50 13.68
C GLN A 33 5.65 14.98 13.80
N LEU A 34 4.61 14.35 14.36
CA LEU A 34 4.51 12.90 14.44
C LEU A 34 4.50 12.28 13.04
N ALA A 35 3.69 12.80 12.12
CA ALA A 35 3.63 12.31 10.75
C ALA A 35 4.97 12.45 10.02
N ASP A 36 5.66 13.59 10.20
CA ASP A 36 6.99 13.82 9.62
C ASP A 36 8.02 12.80 10.13
N ILE A 37 8.04 12.52 11.44
CA ILE A 37 8.97 11.55 12.05
C ILE A 37 8.65 10.12 11.58
N GLU A 38 7.38 9.73 11.53
CA GLU A 38 6.99 8.39 11.07
C GLU A 38 7.39 8.16 9.61
N PHE A 39 7.24 9.17 8.75
CA PHE A 39 7.72 9.11 7.37
C PHE A 39 9.24 8.97 7.31
N GLN A 40 9.98 9.77 8.10
CA GLN A 40 11.45 9.68 8.16
C GLN A 40 11.92 8.30 8.61
N ILE A 41 11.29 7.71 9.63
CA ILE A 41 11.59 6.36 10.08
C ILE A 41 11.40 5.37 8.93
N HIS A 42 10.28 5.45 8.23
CA HIS A 42 9.97 4.54 7.12
C HIS A 42 10.99 4.60 5.97
N ASP A 43 11.49 5.79 5.64
CA ASP A 43 12.49 5.98 4.58
C ASP A 43 13.90 5.56 5.02
N LEU A 44 14.28 5.87 6.27
CA LEU A 44 15.53 5.40 6.87
C LEU A 44 15.58 3.88 6.97
N GLU A 45 14.48 3.24 7.36
CA GLU A 45 14.37 1.78 7.36
C GLU A 45 14.59 1.20 5.97
N LYS A 46 13.94 1.77 4.95
CA LYS A 46 14.11 1.31 3.57
C LYS A 46 15.58 1.39 3.16
N THR A 47 16.23 2.53 3.42
CA THR A 47 17.64 2.73 3.09
C THR A 47 18.53 1.75 3.84
N TYR A 48 18.36 1.62 5.16
CA TYR A 48 19.14 0.72 5.99
C TYR A 48 18.98 -0.75 5.58
N LEU A 49 17.76 -1.22 5.33
CA LEU A 49 17.50 -2.62 4.97
C LEU A 49 17.96 -2.96 3.57
N THR A 50 17.81 -2.05 2.61
CA THR A 50 18.34 -2.26 1.25
C THR A 50 19.87 -2.28 1.22
N GLU A 51 20.53 -1.39 1.96
CA GLU A 51 21.98 -1.33 2.06
C GLU A 51 22.54 -2.56 2.80
N THR A 52 22.00 -2.86 3.99
CA THR A 52 22.48 -4.00 4.78
C THR A 52 22.17 -5.35 4.14
N ALA A 53 21.10 -5.48 3.36
CA ALA A 53 20.86 -6.70 2.60
C ALA A 53 21.89 -6.91 1.47
N ALA A 54 22.50 -5.83 0.95
CA ALA A 54 23.61 -5.94 0.00
C ALA A 54 24.92 -6.34 0.69
N HIS A 55 25.02 -6.14 2.01
CA HIS A 55 26.19 -6.46 2.81
C HIS A 55 25.94 -7.74 3.62
N ASN A 56 26.62 -8.83 3.25
CA ASN A 56 26.54 -10.15 3.88
C ASN A 56 26.87 -10.22 5.39
N GLY A 57 27.15 -9.08 6.04
CA GLY A 57 27.42 -8.95 7.47
C GLY A 57 26.19 -9.03 8.37
N GLY A 58 24.99 -8.90 7.81
CA GLY A 58 23.73 -8.96 8.55
C GLY A 58 23.22 -7.60 9.04
N ASN A 59 22.09 -7.59 9.74
CA ASN A 59 21.40 -6.38 10.19
C ASN A 59 20.70 -6.60 11.54
N ILE A 60 20.13 -5.54 12.13
CA ILE A 60 19.48 -5.63 13.45
C ILE A 60 18.28 -6.60 13.49
N ILE A 61 17.71 -6.95 12.34
CA ILE A 61 16.54 -7.82 12.23
C ILE A 61 16.97 -9.29 12.17
N ASN A 62 17.94 -9.58 11.32
CA ASN A 62 18.39 -10.94 11.01
C ASN A 62 19.62 -11.36 11.84
N GLY A 63 20.20 -10.44 12.61
CA GLY A 63 21.42 -10.62 13.37
C GLY A 63 22.69 -10.42 12.53
N PHE A 64 23.83 -10.42 13.22
CA PHE A 64 25.16 -10.12 12.66
C PHE A 64 26.06 -11.35 12.50
N GLU A 65 25.49 -12.55 12.51
CA GLU A 65 26.25 -13.80 12.36
C GLU A 65 27.00 -13.90 11.02
N GLY A 66 26.56 -13.15 10.02
CA GLY A 66 27.15 -13.11 8.68
C GLY A 66 28.60 -12.63 8.67
N TYR A 67 29.03 -11.81 9.64
CA TYR A 67 30.43 -11.39 9.73
C TYR A 67 31.40 -12.54 10.04
N LEU A 68 30.92 -13.60 10.71
CA LEU A 68 31.74 -14.77 11.07
C LEU A 68 31.80 -15.79 9.93
N LYS A 69 30.80 -15.79 9.06
CA LYS A 69 30.64 -16.76 7.97
C LYS A 69 30.94 -16.02 6.68
N ASN A 70 32.17 -16.10 6.17
CA ASN A 70 32.60 -15.50 4.89
C ASN A 70 31.86 -16.14 3.71
N THR A 71 30.56 -15.87 3.63
CA THR A 71 29.64 -16.40 2.63
C THR A 71 29.50 -15.30 1.60
N ASN A 72 30.10 -15.52 0.43
CA ASN A 72 29.89 -14.70 -0.75
C ASN A 72 28.47 -14.96 -1.29
N ALA A 73 27.44 -14.62 -0.53
CA ALA A 73 26.06 -14.73 -0.98
C ALA A 73 25.80 -13.67 -2.05
N ASN A 74 25.31 -14.15 -3.19
CA ASN A 74 25.06 -13.37 -4.39
C ASN A 74 24.24 -12.11 -4.11
N ARG A 75 24.75 -10.97 -4.59
CA ARG A 75 24.08 -9.67 -4.70
C ARG A 75 22.81 -9.76 -5.53
N ARG A 76 21.72 -10.32 -4.97
CA ARG A 76 20.39 -10.23 -5.57
C ARG A 76 19.74 -8.96 -5.07
N LYS A 77 18.96 -8.30 -5.93
CA LYS A 77 18.12 -7.16 -5.52
C LYS A 77 17.26 -7.61 -4.35
N TYR A 78 17.45 -6.96 -3.21
CA TYR A 78 16.65 -7.16 -2.03
C TYR A 78 15.42 -6.27 -2.10
N ASP A 79 14.25 -6.88 -1.96
CA ASP A 79 12.99 -6.14 -1.80
C ASP A 79 12.64 -6.18 -0.31
N VAL A 80 12.48 -5.00 0.30
CA VAL A 80 12.26 -4.89 1.75
C VAL A 80 10.84 -5.32 2.05
N ALA A 81 10.69 -6.44 2.74
CA ALA A 81 9.40 -6.95 3.12
C ALA A 81 8.79 -6.13 4.27
N ASP A 82 7.47 -5.98 4.29
CA ASP A 82 6.78 -5.14 5.28
C ASP A 82 6.96 -5.64 6.72
N ASN A 83 7.13 -6.95 6.91
CA ASN A 83 7.38 -7.55 8.23
C ASN A 83 8.75 -7.19 8.81
N GLU A 84 9.70 -6.74 7.98
CA GLU A 84 11.03 -6.30 8.40
C GLU A 84 11.04 -4.83 8.84
N ARG A 85 9.95 -4.09 8.62
CA ARG A 85 9.86 -2.67 9.01
C ARG A 85 9.46 -2.53 10.48
N LEU A 86 10.30 -3.05 11.38
CA LEU A 86 9.98 -3.17 12.81
C LEU A 86 9.71 -1.82 13.49
N PHE A 87 10.42 -0.75 13.08
CA PHE A 87 10.22 0.58 13.64
C PHE A 87 8.96 1.23 13.10
N SER A 88 8.67 1.13 11.80
CA SER A 88 7.38 1.60 11.26
C SER A 88 6.20 0.84 11.88
N ASN A 89 6.30 -0.49 11.96
CA ASN A 89 5.28 -1.37 12.55
C ASN A 89 5.10 -1.17 14.06
N SER A 90 6.00 -0.45 14.73
CA SER A 90 5.83 -0.07 16.14
C SER A 90 4.79 1.05 16.34
N SER A 91 4.42 1.75 15.27
CA SER A 91 3.36 2.75 15.28
C SER A 91 2.15 2.31 14.47
N LEU A 92 0.96 2.37 15.07
CA LEU A 92 -0.30 2.12 14.36
C LEU A 92 -0.70 3.27 13.43
N THR A 93 -0.09 4.45 13.59
CA THR A 93 -0.41 5.65 12.81
C THR A 93 0.47 5.85 11.58
N TYR A 94 1.56 5.08 11.45
CA TYR A 94 2.50 5.18 10.32
C TYR A 94 1.84 5.07 8.92
N PRO A 95 0.84 4.20 8.67
CA PRO A 95 0.25 4.11 7.33
C PRO A 95 -0.50 5.40 6.96
N LYS A 96 -1.13 6.03 7.97
CA LYS A 96 -1.87 7.27 7.80
C LYS A 96 -0.94 8.47 7.61
N SER A 97 0.22 8.49 8.26
CA SER A 97 1.21 9.56 8.04
C SER A 97 1.82 9.51 6.65
N LEU A 98 2.05 8.32 6.10
CA LEU A 98 2.46 8.14 4.70
C LEU A 98 1.43 8.72 3.72
N GLU A 99 0.14 8.48 3.95
CA GLU A 99 -0.94 9.07 3.13
C GLU A 99 -0.98 10.60 3.25
N LEU A 100 -0.90 11.12 4.48
CA LEU A 100 -0.98 12.56 4.74
C LEU A 100 0.18 13.36 4.13
N LEU A 101 1.37 12.76 4.08
CA LEU A 101 2.52 13.38 3.44
C LEU A 101 2.46 13.24 1.91
N ARG A 102 1.97 12.10 1.39
CA ARG A 102 1.74 11.93 -0.05
C ARG A 102 0.75 12.96 -0.59
N ASP A 103 -0.31 13.25 0.16
CA ASP A 103 -1.29 14.27 -0.21
C ASP A 103 -0.74 15.71 -0.09
N ASN A 104 0.36 15.94 0.63
CA ASN A 104 1.03 17.25 0.69
C ASN A 104 1.96 17.49 -0.51
N ASP A 105 2.58 16.44 -1.05
CA ASP A 105 3.53 16.55 -2.18
C ASP A 105 2.82 16.62 -3.55
N GLU A 106 1.54 16.25 -3.62
CA GLU A 106 0.69 16.32 -4.82
C GLU A 106 -0.14 17.63 -4.87
N ALA A 107 0.53 18.79 -4.79
CA ALA A 107 -0.04 20.09 -5.18
C ALA A 107 1.07 21.03 -5.68
N PRO A 108 1.02 21.45 -6.96
CA PRO A 108 0.06 22.48 -7.32
C PRO A 108 -0.59 22.22 -8.69
N GLU A 109 -1.75 21.58 -8.72
CA GLU A 109 -2.62 21.58 -9.89
C GLU A 109 -4.04 21.99 -9.46
N GLU A 110 -4.45 23.12 -10.03
CA GLU A 110 -5.79 23.71 -10.13
C GLU A 110 -6.86 23.25 -9.14
N ILE A 111 -7.25 24.19 -8.27
CA ILE A 111 -8.49 24.17 -7.49
C ILE A 111 -9.66 23.84 -8.45
N PRO A 112 -10.34 22.67 -8.34
CA PRO A 112 -11.63 22.53 -9.00
C PRO A 112 -12.60 23.41 -8.22
N THR A 113 -12.88 24.58 -8.78
CA THR A 113 -13.95 25.47 -8.31
C THR A 113 -15.28 24.73 -8.45
N PHE A 114 -15.68 24.06 -7.38
CA PHE A 114 -16.99 23.44 -7.28
C PHE A 114 -18.05 24.56 -7.25
N LYS A 115 -18.70 24.80 -8.39
CA LYS A 115 -19.85 25.70 -8.47
C LYS A 115 -20.99 25.11 -7.64
N GLN A 116 -21.13 25.57 -6.41
CA GLN A 116 -22.35 25.40 -5.62
C GLN A 116 -23.52 26.10 -6.34
N PRO A 117 -24.64 25.41 -6.63
CA PRO A 117 -25.90 26.12 -6.77
C PRO A 117 -26.31 26.62 -5.38
N SER A 118 -26.37 27.94 -5.23
CA SER A 118 -26.91 28.61 -4.03
C SER A 118 -28.36 28.17 -3.83
N THR A 119 -28.62 27.44 -2.75
CA THR A 119 -29.98 27.22 -2.23
C THR A 119 -29.99 27.63 -0.76
N PRO A 120 -30.87 28.58 -0.36
CA PRO A 120 -30.91 29.08 1.00
C PRO A 120 -31.73 28.14 1.89
N GLY A 121 -31.12 27.68 2.97
CA GLY A 121 -31.81 27.09 4.12
C GLY A 121 -31.84 25.57 4.16
N VAL A 122 -31.07 25.04 5.11
CA VAL A 122 -31.15 23.74 5.83
C VAL A 122 -29.78 23.07 5.87
N THR A 123 -29.23 22.95 7.09
CA THR A 123 -27.96 22.29 7.38
C THR A 123 -28.16 20.77 7.39
N THR A 124 -28.08 20.13 6.22
CA THR A 124 -27.94 18.67 6.13
C THR A 124 -26.47 18.30 5.96
N VAL A 125 -25.97 17.48 6.88
CA VAL A 125 -24.66 16.82 6.78
C VAL A 125 -24.68 15.93 5.55
N ILE A 126 -23.92 16.29 4.50
CA ILE A 126 -23.78 15.47 3.30
C ILE A 126 -22.77 14.37 3.63
N VAL A 127 -23.27 13.16 3.83
CA VAL A 127 -22.45 11.94 3.90
C VAL A 127 -22.03 11.57 2.47
N PRO A 128 -20.75 11.24 2.20
CA PRO A 128 -20.35 10.74 0.88
C PRO A 128 -21.14 9.47 0.55
N PRO A 129 -21.61 9.31 -0.71
CA PRO A 129 -22.37 8.14 -1.11
C PRO A 129 -21.55 6.87 -0.88
N ALA A 130 -22.19 5.84 -0.31
CA ALA A 130 -21.59 4.53 -0.11
C ALA A 130 -20.98 4.01 -1.42
N THR A 131 -19.79 3.40 -1.34
CA THR A 131 -19.15 2.75 -2.48
C THR A 131 -20.06 1.63 -2.97
N THR A 132 -20.85 1.91 -3.99
CA THR A 132 -21.61 0.92 -4.74
C THR A 132 -20.62 -0.14 -5.20
N ARG A 133 -20.81 -1.39 -4.80
CA ARG A 133 -20.12 -2.52 -5.44
C ARG A 133 -20.34 -2.36 -6.94
N GLN A 134 -19.26 -2.17 -7.70
CA GLN A 134 -19.34 -2.16 -9.16
C GLN A 134 -19.85 -3.53 -9.59
N GLU A 135 -21.16 -3.65 -9.76
CA GLU A 135 -21.80 -4.75 -10.44
C GLU A 135 -21.27 -4.73 -11.87
N LEU A 136 -20.39 -5.68 -12.18
CA LEU A 136 -19.83 -5.84 -13.52
C LEU A 136 -21.01 -6.07 -14.48
N ASP A 137 -21.13 -5.21 -15.49
CA ASP A 137 -22.14 -5.33 -16.55
C ASP A 137 -22.17 -6.75 -17.14
N GLN A 138 -23.34 -7.22 -17.60
CA GLN A 138 -23.50 -8.59 -18.11
C GLN A 138 -22.48 -8.95 -19.21
N SER A 139 -22.05 -7.94 -19.97
CA SER A 139 -20.98 -8.08 -20.98
C SER A 139 -19.61 -8.43 -20.36
N GLN A 140 -19.30 -7.87 -19.19
CA GLN A 140 -18.05 -8.08 -18.47
C GLN A 140 -18.05 -9.44 -17.75
N LEU A 141 -19.19 -9.87 -17.19
CA LEU A 141 -19.36 -11.19 -16.59
C LEU A 141 -19.11 -12.31 -17.62
N LYS A 142 -19.65 -12.15 -18.83
CA LYS A 142 -19.44 -13.11 -19.93
C LYS A 142 -17.96 -13.18 -20.33
N LYS A 143 -17.27 -12.04 -20.41
CA LYS A 143 -15.84 -11.98 -20.73
C LYS A 143 -14.97 -12.62 -19.64
N HIS A 144 -15.31 -12.44 -18.36
CA HIS A 144 -14.61 -13.07 -17.26
C HIS A 144 -14.77 -14.60 -17.29
N ARG A 145 -16.00 -15.08 -17.51
CA ARG A 145 -16.31 -16.50 -17.62
C ARG A 145 -15.58 -17.18 -18.79
N ASP A 146 -15.54 -16.52 -19.94
CA ASP A 146 -14.88 -17.06 -21.13
C ASP A 146 -13.35 -17.11 -20.97
N ARG A 147 -12.76 -16.07 -20.35
CA ARG A 147 -11.34 -16.03 -19.98
C ARG A 147 -10.96 -17.17 -19.04
N GLU A 148 -11.82 -17.47 -18.08
CA GLU A 148 -11.62 -18.56 -17.12
C GLU A 148 -11.75 -19.94 -17.78
N TYR A 149 -12.70 -20.11 -18.70
CA TYR A 149 -12.83 -21.34 -19.48
C TYR A 149 -11.58 -21.61 -20.33
N GLN A 150 -11.01 -20.59 -20.97
CA GLN A 150 -9.76 -20.73 -21.72
C GLN A 150 -8.56 -21.06 -20.83
N ARG A 151 -8.47 -20.45 -19.64
CA ARG A 151 -7.43 -20.76 -18.65
C ARG A 151 -7.52 -22.23 -18.20
N ARG A 152 -8.73 -22.70 -17.88
CA ARG A 152 -8.97 -24.09 -17.45
C ARG A 152 -8.68 -25.10 -18.56
N LYS A 153 -9.06 -24.78 -19.80
CA LYS A 153 -8.76 -25.62 -20.98
C LYS A 153 -7.26 -25.77 -21.25
N ARG A 154 -6.47 -24.70 -21.06
CA ARG A 154 -5.00 -24.78 -21.16
C ARG A 154 -4.39 -25.60 -20.02
N ALA A 155 -4.87 -25.41 -18.79
CA ALA A 155 -4.39 -26.17 -17.63
C ALA A 155 -4.67 -27.68 -17.77
N SER A 156 -5.86 -28.06 -18.26
CA SER A 156 -6.20 -29.48 -18.49
C SER A 156 -5.42 -30.12 -19.64
N ALA A 157 -5.07 -29.34 -20.67
CA ALA A 157 -4.21 -29.84 -21.75
C ALA A 157 -2.77 -30.09 -21.27
N SER A 158 -2.29 -29.29 -20.31
CA SER A 158 -0.97 -29.48 -19.69
C SER A 158 -0.92 -30.68 -18.74
N GLN A 159 -2.03 -31.02 -18.07
CA GLN A 159 -2.09 -32.18 -17.16
C GLN A 159 -2.24 -33.53 -17.89
N ARG A 160 -2.77 -33.53 -19.12
CA ARG A 160 -2.83 -34.74 -19.96
C ARG A 160 -1.47 -35.20 -20.49
N SER A 161 -0.38 -34.42 -20.32
CA SER A 161 0.96 -34.85 -20.74
C SER A 161 1.86 -35.31 -19.59
N THR A 162 1.34 -35.41 -18.35
CA THR A 162 2.16 -35.74 -17.16
C THR A 162 1.61 -36.91 -16.34
N SER A 163 0.81 -37.79 -16.95
CA SER A 163 0.36 -39.04 -16.34
C SER A 163 0.63 -40.19 -17.29
N ASP A 164 1.88 -40.66 -17.25
CA ASP A 164 2.26 -42.08 -17.37
C ASP A 164 3.76 -42.16 -17.05
N GLU A 165 4.09 -42.85 -15.96
CA GLU A 165 5.46 -43.12 -15.55
C GLU A 165 5.95 -44.47 -16.08
N GLU A 166 7.24 -44.51 -16.41
CA GLU A 166 8.15 -45.69 -16.42
C GLU A 166 7.87 -46.83 -17.42
N THR A 167 8.59 -46.84 -18.55
CA THR A 167 9.64 -47.84 -18.90
C THR A 167 10.05 -47.76 -20.38
N ALA A 168 11.31 -48.10 -20.64
CA ALA A 168 11.94 -48.45 -21.93
C ALA A 168 12.89 -47.41 -22.59
N ILE A 169 14.16 -47.75 -22.46
CA ILE A 169 15.30 -47.41 -23.32
C ILE A 169 14.94 -47.61 -24.81
N SER A 170 15.14 -46.60 -25.66
CA SER A 170 15.92 -46.70 -26.92
C SER A 170 15.88 -45.40 -27.74
N SER A 171 16.94 -45.23 -28.52
CA SER A 171 17.19 -44.16 -29.48
C SER A 171 16.02 -43.82 -30.41
N SER A 172 15.89 -42.55 -30.81
CA SER A 172 15.83 -42.10 -32.23
C SER A 172 15.47 -40.61 -32.42
N ARG A 173 16.47 -39.84 -32.88
CA ARG A 173 16.45 -38.79 -33.94
C ARG A 173 15.36 -37.68 -33.93
N ARG A 174 15.86 -36.44 -33.88
CA ARG A 174 15.24 -35.17 -34.35
C ARG A 174 14.67 -35.27 -35.77
N PRO A 175 13.68 -34.41 -36.10
CA PRO A 175 13.90 -33.51 -37.23
C PRO A 175 13.49 -32.05 -36.95
N THR A 176 14.37 -31.15 -37.37
CA THR A 176 14.18 -29.69 -37.45
C THR A 176 13.37 -29.32 -38.69
N LYS A 177 12.28 -28.54 -38.54
CA LYS A 177 11.55 -28.00 -39.70
C LYS A 177 12.14 -26.65 -40.11
N LYS A 178 12.67 -26.64 -41.34
CA LYS A 178 13.34 -25.52 -42.04
C LYS A 178 12.42 -24.31 -42.29
N ALA A 179 13.06 -23.14 -42.32
CA ALA A 179 12.60 -21.91 -42.93
C ALA A 179 12.33 -22.08 -44.45
N ARG A 180 11.37 -21.33 -44.98
CA ARG A 180 11.13 -21.18 -46.42
C ARG A 180 11.72 -19.84 -46.87
N LEU A 181 12.73 -19.91 -47.73
CA LEU A 181 13.17 -18.85 -48.64
C LEU A 181 12.50 -19.13 -50.00
N GLY A 182 12.09 -18.08 -50.72
CA GLY A 182 11.33 -18.18 -51.97
C GLY A 182 12.16 -18.52 -53.21
N ASP A 183 11.48 -18.70 -54.34
CA ASP A 183 11.89 -18.14 -55.65
C ASP A 183 10.74 -18.22 -56.68
N ASP A 184 10.88 -17.34 -57.69
CA ASP A 184 10.06 -16.99 -58.88
C ASP A 184 8.70 -16.28 -58.72
#